data_AF-A0A2Z5WWK8-F1
#
_entry.id   AF-A0A2Z5WWK8-F1
#
_cell.length_a   1.000
_cell.length_b   1.000
_cell.length_c   1.000
_cell.angle_alpha   90.00
_cell.angle_beta   90.00
_cell.angle_gamma   90.00
#
_symmetry.space_group_name_H-M   'P 1'
#
loop_
_entity.id
_entity.type
_entity.pdbx_description
1 polymer ?
#
loop_
_entity_poly.entity_id
_entity_poly.type
_entity_poly.pdbx_seq_one_letter_code
_entity_poly.pdbx_strand_id
1 'polypeptide(L)' 'MANVIVDIKTWGNNLGVRLPAAIARAAHLHVNQRVKLSVVDNQVVITPVDEPLTLEERLAKFDPARHGGEVMAT' A
#
# COMPACT_ATOMS: atom_id res chain seq x y z
N MET A 1 12.52 13.06 -4.41
CA MET A 1 11.56 13.45 -3.37
C MET A 1 10.39 14.15 -4.05
N ALA A 2 9.15 13.71 -3.82
CA ALA A 2 7.96 14.34 -4.39
C ALA A 2 7.22 15.05 -3.26
N ASN A 3 7.03 16.37 -3.37
CA ASN A 3 6.38 17.21 -2.36
C ASN A 3 5.32 18.08 -3.05
N VAL A 4 4.18 18.27 -2.39
CA VAL A 4 3.08 19.11 -2.89
C VAL A 4 2.36 19.72 -1.70
N ILE A 5 1.95 20.98 -1.83
CA ILE A 5 1.10 21.65 -0.84
C ILE A 5 -0.35 21.48 -1.29
N VAL A 6 -1.18 20.96 -0.41
CA VAL A 6 -2.61 20.70 -0.64
C VAL A 6 -3.39 21.09 0.60
N ASP A 7 -4.59 21.63 0.40
CA ASP A 7 -5.48 21.97 1.51
C ASP A 7 -6.19 20.74 2.05
N ILE A 8 -6.36 20.72 3.38
CA ILE A 8 -7.27 19.79 4.04
C ILE A 8 -8.70 20.30 3.83
N LYS A 9 -9.58 19.43 3.35
CA LYS A 9 -11.00 19.74 3.10
C LYS A 9 -11.90 18.79 3.89
N THR A 10 -13.16 19.15 4.03
CA THR A 10 -14.17 18.25 4.58
C THR A 10 -14.47 17.13 3.57
N TRP A 11 -14.56 15.90 4.07
CA TRP A 11 -15.02 14.74 3.33
C TRP A 11 -15.99 13.96 4.22
N GLY A 12 -17.29 14.22 4.02
CA GLY A 12 -18.34 13.76 4.94
C GLY A 12 -18.14 14.38 6.32
N ASN A 13 -18.12 13.55 7.37
CA ASN A 13 -17.92 13.98 8.76
C ASN A 13 -16.43 14.11 9.16
N ASN A 14 -15.51 13.82 8.25
CA ASN A 14 -14.07 13.77 8.53
C ASN A 14 -13.30 14.81 7.70
N LEU A 15 -12.05 15.02 8.09
CA LEU A 15 -11.07 15.77 7.29
C LEU A 15 -10.43 14.84 6.26
N GLY A 16 -10.19 15.36 5.06
CA GLY A 16 -9.57 14.63 3.97
C GLY A 16 -8.56 15.49 3.22
N VAL A 17 -7.53 14.83 2.70
CA VAL A 17 -6.55 15.43 1.80
C VAL A 17 -6.58 14.70 0.47
N ARG A 18 -6.57 15.44 -0.65
CA ARG A 18 -6.45 14.81 -1.97
C ARG A 18 -4.99 14.47 -2.21
N LEU A 19 -4.72 13.19 -2.44
CA LEU A 19 -3.38 12.71 -2.74
C LEU A 19 -3.16 12.74 -4.26
N PRO A 20 -2.29 13.62 -4.80
CA PRO A 20 -2.01 13.63 -6.23
C PRO A 20 -1.35 12.33 -6.68
N ALA A 21 -1.59 11.92 -7.93
CA ALA A 21 -1.12 10.66 -8.47
C ALA A 21 0.41 10.47 -8.35
N ALA A 22 1.18 11.56 -8.45
CA ALA A 22 2.63 11.53 -8.28
C ALA A 22 3.06 11.11 -6.86
N ILE A 23 2.40 11.63 -5.83
CA ILE A 23 2.69 11.28 -4.42
C ILE A 23 2.23 9.85 -4.15
N ALA A 24 1.01 9.49 -4.59
CA ALA A 24 0.49 8.13 -4.42
C ALA A 24 1.42 7.08 -5.04
N ARG A 25 1.90 7.31 -6.26
CA ARG A 25 2.86 6.44 -6.94
C ARG A 25 4.20 6.36 -6.22
N ALA A 26 4.75 7.49 -5.79
CA ALA A 26 6.01 7.52 -5.06
C ALA A 26 5.94 6.78 -3.71
N ALA A 27 4.77 6.75 -3.07
CA ALA A 27 4.50 6.02 -1.84
C ALA A 27 3.93 4.60 -2.07
N HIS A 28 3.86 4.14 -3.33
CA HIS A 28 3.28 2.84 -3.72
C HIS A 28 1.83 2.61 -3.25
N LEU A 29 1.07 3.69 -3.05
CA LEU A 29 -0.31 3.65 -2.61
C LEU A 29 -1.27 3.43 -3.79
N HIS A 30 -2.33 2.65 -3.54
CA HIS A 30 -3.34 2.30 -4.54
C HIS A 30 -4.76 2.50 -4.01
N VAL A 31 -5.74 2.59 -4.93
CA VAL A 31 -7.14 2.81 -4.58
C VAL A 31 -7.68 1.64 -3.73
N ASN A 32 -8.53 1.96 -2.74
CA ASN A 32 -9.10 0.99 -1.79
C ASN A 32 -8.07 0.20 -0.97
N GLN A 33 -6.82 0.63 -0.92
CA GLN A 33 -5.80 0.03 -0.07
C GLN A 33 -6.05 0.35 1.41
N ARG A 34 -5.83 -0.63 2.28
CA ARG A 34 -5.83 -0.42 3.73
C ARG A 34 -4.52 0.25 4.15
N VAL A 35 -4.62 1.33 4.90
CA VAL A 35 -3.47 2.09 5.41
C VAL A 35 -3.61 2.31 6.91
N LYS A 36 -2.47 2.39 7.60
CA LYS A 36 -2.36 2.81 8.98
C LYS A 36 -2.04 4.31 9.02
N LEU A 37 -2.81 5.04 9.81
CA LEU A 37 -2.54 6.44 10.12
C LEU A 37 -1.89 6.51 11.51
N SER A 38 -0.84 7.29 11.66
CA SER A 38 -0.17 7.50 12.95
C SER A 38 0.36 8.93 13.04
N VAL A 39 0.44 9.47 14.25
CA VAL A 39 1.07 10.78 14.50
C VAL A 39 2.43 10.52 15.13
N VAL A 40 3.50 10.96 14.45
CA VAL A 40 4.89 10.84 14.91
C VAL A 40 5.56 12.18 14.72
N ASP A 41 6.17 12.72 15.77
CA ASP A 41 6.85 14.03 15.73
C ASP A 41 5.99 15.15 15.14
N ASN A 42 4.72 15.21 15.55
CA ASN A 42 3.73 16.18 15.06
C ASN A 42 3.44 16.09 13.54
N GLN A 43 3.76 14.96 12.90
CA GLN A 43 3.48 14.67 11.50
C GLN A 43 2.50 13.49 11.39
N VAL A 44 1.58 13.59 10.44
CA VAL A 44 0.70 12.47 10.08
C VAL A 44 1.44 11.56 9.11
N VAL A 45 1.75 10.35 9.56
CA VAL A 45 2.40 9.31 8.77
C VAL A 45 1.33 8.32 8.28
N ILE A 46 1.31 8.09 6.97
CA ILE A 46 0.44 7.12 6.31
C ILE A 46 1.31 5.95 5.86
N THR A 47 1.09 4.78 6.44
CA THR A 47 1.83 3.57 6.10
C THR A 47 0.88 2.56 5.46
N PRO A 48 1.21 1.98 4.28
CA PRO A 48 0.44 0.87 3.74
C PRO A 48 0.43 -0.29 4.73
N VAL A 49 -0.72 -0.93 4.90
CA VAL A 49 -0.81 -2.18 5.66
C VAL A 49 -0.66 -3.32 4.66
N ASP A 50 0.51 -3.95 4.68
CA ASP A 50 0.67 -5.24 4.00
C ASP A 50 -0.04 -6.29 4.85
N GLU A 51 -1.20 -6.76 4.39
CA GLU A 51 -1.79 -7.97 4.93
C GLU A 51 -1.03 -9.14 4.31
N PRO A 52 -0.18 -9.86 5.09
CA PRO A 52 0.50 -11.01 4.55
C PRO A 52 -0.55 -12.02 4.12
N LEU A 53 -0.55 -12.37 2.84
CA LEU A 53 -1.39 -13.44 2.31
C LEU A 53 -1.19 -14.69 3.16
N THR A 54 -2.30 -15.33 3.55
CA THR A 54 -2.25 -16.62 4.22
C THR A 54 -1.59 -17.67 3.31
N LEU A 55 -1.17 -18.80 3.88
CA LEU A 55 -0.65 -19.90 3.07
C LEU A 55 -1.66 -20.31 1.98
N GLU A 56 -2.94 -20.37 2.31
CA GLU A 56 -4.02 -20.73 1.38
C GLU A 56 -4.11 -19.73 0.21
N GLU A 57 -4.04 -18.42 0.49
CA GLU A 57 -4.09 -17.40 -0.55
C GLU A 57 -2.82 -17.36 -1.41
N ARG A 58 -1.66 -17.69 -0.83
CA ARG A 58 -0.40 -17.83 -1.57
C ARG A 58 -0.45 -19.03 -2.51
N LEU A 59 -0.96 -20.16 -2.03
CA LEU A 59 -1.15 -21.37 -2.83
C LEU A 59 -2.18 -21.14 -3.95
N ALA A 60 -3.26 -20.40 -3.69
CA ALA A 60 -4.23 -20.04 -4.73
C ALA A 60 -3.63 -19.18 -5.86
N LYS A 61 -2.58 -18.40 -5.56
CA LYS A 61 -1.84 -17.57 -6.53
C LYS A 61 -0.61 -18.29 -7.10
N PHE A 62 -0.35 -19.53 -6.69
CA PHE A 62 0.78 -20.30 -7.17
C PHE A 62 0.53 -20.74 -8.62
N ASP A 63 1.33 -20.20 -9.53
CA ASP A 63 1.41 -20.62 -10.92
C ASP A 63 2.59 -21.60 -11.11
N PRO A 64 2.35 -22.91 -11.34
CA PRO A 64 3.42 -23.91 -11.46
C PRO A 64 4.42 -23.63 -12.59
N ALA A 65 3.98 -23.00 -13.69
CA ALA A 65 4.86 -22.68 -14.81
C ALA A 65 5.81 -21.52 -14.49
N ARG A 66 5.43 -20.63 -13.57
CA ARG A 66 6.26 -19.49 -13.12
C ARG A 66 7.05 -19.78 -11.86
N HIS A 67 6.52 -20.61 -10.97
CA HIS A 67 7.04 -20.78 -9.61
C HIS A 67 7.57 -22.20 -9.32
N GLY A 68 7.31 -23.19 -10.17
CA GLY A 68 7.70 -24.60 -9.96
C GLY A 68 9.13 -24.94 -10.38
N GLY A 69 10.08 -24.00 -10.27
CA GLY A 69 11.44 -24.12 -10.80
C GLY A 69 12.44 -24.88 -9.92
N GLU A 70 11.99 -25.78 -9.04
CA GLU A 70 12.91 -26.56 -8.20
C GLU A 70 13.49 -27.74 -9.00
N VAL A 71 14.69 -27.55 -9.54
CA VAL A 71 15.52 -28.62 -10.10
C VAL A 71 16.37 -29.19 -8.97
N MET A 72 15.98 -30.35 -8.44
CA MET A 72 16.86 -31.13 -7.58
C MET A 72 17.92 -31.80 -8.46
N ALA A 73 19.15 -31.29 -8.44
CA ALA A 73 20.28 -31.97 -9.04
C ALA A 73 20.46 -33.34 -8.35
N THR A 74 20.42 -34.41 -9.13
CA THR A 74 20.73 -35.79 -8.68
C THR A 74 22.23 -36.00 -8.63
#